data_AF-A0A955Y2D3-F1
#
_entry.id   AF-A0A955Y2D3-F1
#
_cell.length_a   1.000
_cell.length_b   1.000
_cell.length_c   1.000
_cell.angle_alpha   90.00
_cell.angle_beta   90.00
_cell.angle_gamma   90.00
#
_symmetry.space_group_name_H-M   'P 1'
#
loop_
_entity.id
_entity.type
_entity.pdbx_description
1 polymer ?
#
loop_
_entity_poly.entity_id
_entity_poly.type
_entity_poly.pdbx_seq_one_letter_code
_entity_poly.pdbx_strand_id
1 'polypeptide(L)'
;MIGFLTEWAGLLVRWFHLTMGIAWIGASFYFVWLNNAVRPPAKGEAPEGVAGDLWAVHGGAFYRVQKYGGAPPKLPDVLHWFQWEAYLTWLSGFTLLVLHFWLTAGTTMVDTAVMALQPWQAVGIGAATLVGGWLVYDGLCKSPVAKQPALLAGLLAAFVVGVDVALFHLLSARAAYLHVGAMLGTWMVANVWFVIIPGQRAMVDAMVARREPPVERGKAGSLRSL
;
A
#
# COMPACT_ATOMS: atom_id res chain seq x y z
N MET A 1 28.29 24.32 -9.27
CA MET A 1 27.59 23.52 -10.29
C MET A 1 27.09 22.19 -9.73
N ILE A 2 27.95 21.33 -9.16
CA ILE A 2 27.52 20.03 -8.60
C ILE A 2 26.48 20.16 -7.48
N GLY A 3 26.72 21.02 -6.48
CA GLY A 3 25.76 21.22 -5.38
C GLY A 3 24.37 21.68 -5.83
N PHE A 4 24.32 22.62 -6.78
CA PHE A 4 23.07 23.07 -7.40
C PHE A 4 22.32 21.91 -8.08
N LEU A 5 23.01 21.09 -8.87
CA LEU A 5 22.40 19.91 -9.49
C LEU A 5 21.88 18.90 -8.47
N THR A 6 22.59 18.70 -7.36
CA THR A 6 22.17 17.80 -6.27
C THR A 6 20.92 18.32 -5.56
N GLU A 7 20.81 19.63 -5.33
CA GLU A 7 19.61 20.25 -4.75
C GLU A 7 18.39 20.10 -5.65
N TRP A 8 18.54 20.38 -6.95
CA TRP A 8 17.48 20.19 -7.94
C TRP A 8 17.08 18.72 -8.07
N ALA A 9 18.04 17.80 -8.11
CA ALA A 9 17.76 16.37 -8.12
C ALA A 9 16.97 15.95 -6.86
N GLY A 10 17.37 16.43 -5.68
CA GLY A 10 16.63 16.20 -4.44
C GLY A 10 15.20 16.75 -4.48
N LEU A 11 15.01 17.95 -5.04
CA LEU A 11 13.69 18.55 -5.22
C LEU A 11 12.83 17.72 -6.18
N LEU A 12 13.38 17.27 -7.30
CA LEU A 12 12.69 16.42 -8.27
C LEU A 12 12.25 15.10 -7.64
N VAL A 13 13.11 14.42 -6.87
CA VAL A 13 12.73 13.17 -6.20
C VAL A 13 11.60 13.39 -5.18
N ARG A 14 11.63 14.50 -4.44
CA ARG A 14 10.54 14.85 -3.49
C ARG A 14 9.22 15.11 -4.19
N TRP A 15 9.23 15.90 -5.27
CA TRP A 15 8.02 16.18 -6.04
C TRP A 15 7.48 14.93 -6.74
N PHE A 16 8.38 14.09 -7.27
CA PHE A 16 8.00 12.81 -7.83
C PHE A 16 7.34 11.93 -6.76
N HIS A 17 7.94 11.79 -5.58
CA HIS A 17 7.37 11.03 -4.47
C HIS A 17 5.99 11.56 -4.04
N LEU A 18 5.86 12.87 -3.88
CA LEU A 18 4.58 13.51 -3.54
C LEU A 18 3.51 13.22 -4.61
N THR A 19 3.86 13.35 -5.88
CA THR A 19 2.94 13.13 -7.00
C THR A 19 2.48 11.67 -7.07
N MET A 20 3.42 10.72 -6.93
CA MET A 20 3.09 9.29 -6.88
C MET A 20 2.22 8.96 -5.66
N GLY A 21 2.53 9.55 -4.50
CA GLY A 21 1.73 9.37 -3.28
C GLY A 21 0.30 9.89 -3.44
N ILE A 22 0.10 11.06 -4.07
CA ILE A 22 -1.22 11.58 -4.41
C ILE A 22 -1.96 10.63 -5.36
N ALA A 23 -1.28 10.12 -6.40
CA ALA A 23 -1.89 9.17 -7.33
C ALA A 23 -2.31 7.87 -6.63
N TRP A 24 -1.46 7.33 -5.75
CA TRP A 24 -1.74 6.09 -5.03
C TRP A 24 -2.90 6.24 -4.05
N ILE A 25 -2.82 7.23 -3.16
CA ILE A 25 -3.87 7.48 -2.15
C ILE A 25 -5.19 7.87 -2.84
N GLY A 26 -5.12 8.67 -3.91
CA GLY A 26 -6.28 9.05 -4.71
C GLY A 26 -6.97 7.85 -5.36
N ALA A 27 -6.19 6.94 -5.95
CA ALA A 27 -6.72 5.69 -6.50
C ALA A 27 -7.36 4.82 -5.41
N SER A 28 -6.73 4.69 -4.25
CA SER A 28 -7.28 3.94 -3.11
C SER A 28 -8.63 4.51 -2.66
N PHE A 29 -8.75 5.83 -2.45
CA PHE A 29 -10.03 6.45 -2.09
C PHE A 29 -11.09 6.27 -3.16
N TYR A 30 -10.72 6.40 -4.44
CA TYR A 30 -11.63 6.15 -5.55
C TYR A 30 -12.16 4.72 -5.54
N PHE A 31 -11.31 3.70 -5.34
CA PHE A 31 -11.74 2.31 -5.29
C PHE A 31 -12.58 1.96 -4.05
N VAL A 32 -12.27 2.57 -2.90
CA VAL A 32 -13.10 2.44 -1.69
C VAL A 32 -14.49 3.03 -1.94
N TRP A 33 -14.56 4.24 -2.48
CA TRP A 33 -15.83 4.87 -2.86
C TRP A 33 -16.59 4.04 -3.89
N LEU A 34 -15.92 3.60 -4.97
CA LEU A 34 -16.51 2.79 -6.03
C LEU A 34 -17.14 1.51 -5.47
N ASN A 35 -16.40 0.78 -4.63
CA ASN A 35 -16.91 -0.45 -4.02
C ASN A 35 -18.13 -0.21 -3.12
N ASN A 36 -18.17 0.91 -2.40
CA ASN A 36 -19.28 1.28 -1.53
C ASN A 36 -20.48 1.89 -2.29
N ALA A 37 -20.24 2.41 -3.50
CA ALA A 37 -21.24 3.09 -4.32
C ALA A 37 -21.94 2.16 -5.32
N VAL A 38 -21.32 1.04 -5.72
CA VAL A 38 -21.97 0.03 -6.57
C VAL A 38 -23.26 -0.47 -5.93
N ARG A 39 -24.32 -0.57 -6.73
CA ARG A 39 -25.64 -1.05 -6.31
C ARG A 39 -26.03 -2.29 -7.11
N PRO A 40 -26.88 -3.18 -6.56
CA PRO A 40 -27.46 -4.26 -7.34
C PRO A 40 -28.16 -3.70 -8.58
N PRO A 41 -28.06 -4.37 -9.73
CA PRO A 41 -28.67 -3.89 -10.96
C PRO A 41 -30.20 -3.86 -10.83
N ALA A 42 -30.85 -2.94 -11.55
CA ALA A 42 -32.30 -2.87 -11.61
C ALA A 42 -32.89 -4.20 -12.10
N LYS A 43 -34.03 -4.60 -11.52
CA LYS A 43 -34.69 -5.88 -11.84
C LYS A 43 -35.02 -5.95 -13.33
N GLY A 44 -34.49 -6.95 -14.03
CA GLY A 44 -34.76 -7.21 -15.45
C GLY A 44 -33.75 -6.63 -16.44
N GLU A 45 -32.77 -5.83 -16.00
CA GLU A 45 -31.81 -5.14 -16.88
C GLU A 45 -30.34 -5.53 -16.64
N ALA A 46 -30.07 -6.51 -15.77
CA ALA A 46 -28.72 -6.92 -15.43
C ALA A 46 -28.09 -7.76 -16.56
N PRO A 47 -26.98 -7.31 -17.18
CA PRO A 47 -26.23 -8.17 -18.09
C PRO A 47 -25.68 -9.39 -17.35
N GLU A 48 -25.47 -10.48 -18.08
CA GLU A 48 -25.04 -11.75 -17.51
C GLU A 48 -23.75 -11.61 -16.68
N GLY A 49 -23.78 -12.11 -15.44
CA GLY A 49 -22.63 -12.09 -14.51
C GLY A 49 -22.38 -10.77 -13.78
N VAL A 50 -23.14 -9.70 -14.06
CA VAL A 50 -23.03 -8.42 -13.36
C VAL A 50 -23.69 -8.51 -11.98
N ALA A 51 -22.88 -8.33 -10.94
CA ALA A 51 -23.34 -8.30 -9.54
C ALA A 51 -23.82 -6.92 -9.09
N GLY A 52 -23.39 -5.86 -9.80
CA GLY A 52 -23.80 -4.49 -9.53
C GLY A 52 -23.26 -3.52 -10.55
N ASP A 53 -23.87 -2.35 -10.63
CA ASP A 53 -23.37 -1.25 -11.43
C ASP A 53 -23.37 0.09 -10.67
N LEU A 54 -22.61 1.02 -11.23
CA LEU A 54 -22.52 2.40 -10.79
C LEU A 54 -22.58 3.30 -12.02
N TRP A 55 -23.43 4.31 -11.95
CA TRP A 55 -23.44 5.42 -12.90
C TRP A 55 -22.74 6.62 -12.29
N ALA A 56 -21.83 7.23 -13.05
CA ALA A 56 -21.08 8.40 -12.64
C ALA A 56 -21.05 9.43 -13.77
N VAL A 57 -20.95 10.71 -13.42
CA VAL A 57 -20.77 11.82 -14.37
C VAL A 57 -19.46 12.53 -14.06
N HIS A 58 -18.65 12.75 -15.10
CA HIS A 58 -17.41 13.52 -14.96
C HIS A 58 -17.05 14.18 -16.29
N GLY A 59 -16.59 15.44 -16.26
CA GLY A 59 -16.18 16.16 -17.47
C GLY A 59 -17.27 16.27 -18.56
N GLY A 60 -18.55 16.23 -18.19
CA GLY A 60 -19.68 16.26 -19.13
C GLY A 60 -20.05 14.91 -19.76
N ALA A 61 -19.36 13.81 -19.42
CA ALA A 61 -19.67 12.47 -19.89
C ALA A 61 -20.31 11.60 -18.79
N PHE A 62 -21.15 10.65 -19.22
CA PHE A 62 -21.75 9.63 -18.35
C PHE A 62 -20.97 8.33 -18.48
N TYR A 63 -20.61 7.74 -17.35
CA TYR A 63 -19.87 6.48 -17.24
C TYR A 63 -20.74 5.44 -16.53
N ARG A 64 -20.72 4.21 -17.02
CA ARG A 64 -21.30 3.05 -16.34
C ARG A 64 -20.19 2.07 -16.01
N VAL A 65 -19.97 1.83 -14.72
CA VAL A 65 -19.02 0.83 -14.22
C VAL A 65 -19.80 -0.40 -13.80
N GLN A 66 -19.45 -1.56 -14.34
CA GLN A 66 -20.10 -2.83 -14.02
C GLN A 66 -19.14 -3.69 -13.19
N LYS A 67 -19.59 -4.10 -12.01
CA LYS A 67 -18.88 -5.04 -11.15
C LYS A 67 -19.39 -6.44 -11.40
N TYR A 68 -18.52 -7.31 -11.89
CA TYR A 68 -18.81 -8.72 -12.04
C TYR A 68 -18.60 -9.44 -10.70
N GLY A 69 -19.53 -10.33 -10.35
CA GLY A 69 -19.42 -11.16 -9.13
C GLY A 69 -18.40 -12.29 -9.26
N GLY A 70 -17.92 -12.53 -10.48
CA GLY A 70 -16.94 -13.53 -10.84
C GLY A 70 -16.31 -13.20 -12.19
N ALA A 71 -16.07 -14.21 -13.02
CA ALA A 71 -15.55 -14.00 -14.36
C ALA A 71 -16.59 -13.32 -15.27
N PRO A 72 -16.23 -12.25 -16.01
CA PRO A 72 -17.11 -11.76 -17.07
C PRO A 72 -17.24 -12.81 -18.19
N PRO A 73 -18.36 -12.84 -18.95
CA PRO A 73 -18.55 -13.79 -20.05
C PRO A 73 -17.43 -13.73 -21.11
N LYS A 74 -16.87 -12.54 -21.32
CA LYS A 74 -15.70 -12.30 -22.16
C LYS A 74 -14.72 -11.41 -21.41
N LEU A 75 -13.52 -11.91 -21.18
CA LEU A 75 -12.43 -11.10 -20.63
C LEU A 75 -11.87 -10.17 -21.73
N PRO A 76 -11.66 -8.88 -21.48
CA PRO A 76 -11.04 -7.98 -22.45
C PRO A 76 -9.55 -8.32 -22.64
N ASP A 77 -9.00 -7.97 -23.81
CA ASP A 77 -7.58 -8.20 -24.14
C ASP A 77 -6.64 -7.35 -23.26
N VAL A 78 -7.12 -6.19 -22.80
CA VAL A 78 -6.36 -5.26 -21.97
C VAL A 78 -7.03 -5.12 -20.61
N LEU A 79 -6.25 -5.41 -19.56
CA LEU A 79 -6.59 -5.17 -18.17
C LEU A 79 -5.66 -4.12 -17.57
N HIS A 80 -6.23 -3.16 -16.86
CA HIS A 80 -5.47 -2.15 -16.13
C HIS A 80 -5.18 -2.63 -14.70
N TRP A 81 -3.90 -2.61 -14.33
CA TRP A 81 -3.42 -3.09 -13.03
C TRP A 81 -2.87 -1.92 -12.22
N PHE A 82 -3.53 -1.60 -11.12
CA PHE A 82 -3.16 -0.51 -10.22
C PHE A 82 -2.07 -0.97 -9.23
N GLN A 83 -0.85 -1.10 -9.74
CA GLN A 83 0.33 -1.50 -8.95
C GLN A 83 1.44 -0.44 -8.95
N TRP A 84 1.51 0.35 -10.02
CA TRP A 84 2.63 1.26 -10.26
C TRP A 84 2.62 2.45 -9.33
N GLU A 85 1.44 2.95 -8.97
CA GLU A 85 1.27 4.05 -8.03
C GLU A 85 1.87 3.69 -6.67
N ALA A 86 1.61 2.46 -6.18
CA ALA A 86 2.21 1.94 -4.95
C ALA A 86 3.73 1.75 -5.09
N TYR A 87 4.17 1.10 -6.17
CA TYR A 87 5.59 0.76 -6.39
C TYR A 87 6.45 2.02 -6.53
N LEU A 88 6.01 3.00 -7.31
CA LEU A 88 6.74 4.23 -7.54
C LEU A 88 6.70 5.14 -6.32
N THR A 89 5.60 5.17 -5.56
CA THR A 89 5.57 5.89 -4.27
C THR A 89 6.56 5.30 -3.29
N TRP A 90 6.57 3.98 -3.12
CA TRP A 90 7.50 3.34 -2.20
C TRP A 90 8.96 3.49 -2.65
N LEU A 91 9.26 3.27 -3.93
CA LEU A 91 10.63 3.38 -4.46
C LEU A 91 11.21 4.78 -4.26
N SER A 92 10.43 5.81 -4.59
CA SER A 92 10.83 7.20 -4.41
C SER A 92 10.91 7.59 -2.92
N GLY A 93 10.00 7.11 -2.08
CA GLY A 93 10.00 7.35 -0.65
C GLY A 93 11.17 6.68 0.05
N PHE A 94 11.48 5.44 -0.31
CA PHE A 94 12.65 4.71 0.18
C PHE A 94 13.94 5.39 -0.26
N THR A 95 14.00 5.89 -1.50
CA THR A 95 15.14 6.69 -1.96
C THR A 95 15.33 7.95 -1.11
N LEU A 96 14.25 8.69 -0.80
CA LEU A 96 14.31 9.84 0.11
C LEU A 96 14.75 9.45 1.52
N LEU A 97 14.26 8.32 2.04
CA LEU A 97 14.65 7.80 3.35
C LEU A 97 16.17 7.50 3.37
N VAL A 98 16.69 6.83 2.35
CA VAL A 98 18.13 6.54 2.25
C VAL A 98 18.93 7.84 2.16
N LEU A 99 18.57 8.74 1.24
CA LEU A 99 19.34 9.96 0.97
C LEU A 99 19.31 10.96 2.13
N HIS A 100 18.17 11.10 2.81
CA HIS A 100 17.98 12.13 3.84
C HIS A 100 18.07 11.63 5.27
N PHE A 101 17.97 10.32 5.49
CA PHE A 101 18.11 9.75 6.83
C PHE A 101 19.29 8.81 6.91
N TRP A 102 19.39 7.80 6.05
CA TRP A 102 20.38 6.74 6.29
C TRP A 102 21.82 7.18 5.96
N LEU A 103 22.04 7.89 4.85
CA LEU A 103 23.37 8.41 4.50
C LEU A 103 23.83 9.54 5.43
N THR A 104 22.91 10.18 6.14
CA THR A 104 23.17 11.29 7.08
C THR A 104 22.82 10.91 8.52
N ALA A 105 22.78 9.62 8.84
CA ALA A 105 22.17 9.11 10.08
C ALA A 105 22.75 9.72 11.36
N GLY A 106 24.03 10.08 11.37
CA GLY A 106 24.65 10.75 12.52
C GLY A 106 24.04 12.10 12.88
N THR A 107 23.45 12.82 11.92
CA THR A 107 22.80 14.13 12.16
C THR A 107 21.28 14.07 12.12
N THR A 108 20.70 13.07 11.43
CA THR A 108 19.25 13.00 11.21
C THR A 108 18.57 11.92 12.04
N MET A 109 19.28 10.87 12.44
CA MET A 109 18.72 9.73 13.17
C MET A 109 19.23 9.58 14.59
N VAL A 110 20.48 9.97 14.86
CA VAL A 110 21.07 9.87 16.21
C VAL A 110 20.77 11.13 17.02
N ASP A 111 20.28 10.94 18.23
CA ASP A 111 20.17 11.96 19.26
C ASP A 111 20.78 11.40 20.56
N THR A 112 21.91 11.96 20.98
CA THR A 112 22.66 11.47 22.15
C THR A 112 21.93 11.70 23.48
N ALA A 113 20.94 12.60 23.51
CA ALA A 113 20.07 12.79 24.67
C ALA A 113 19.03 11.66 24.80
N VAL A 114 18.69 10.99 23.68
CA VAL A 114 17.81 9.81 23.65
C VAL A 114 18.64 8.53 23.84
N MET A 115 19.60 8.28 22.95
CA MET A 115 20.50 7.14 23.01
C MET A 115 21.77 7.39 22.19
N ALA A 116 22.93 7.12 22.79
CA ALA A 116 24.24 7.28 22.13
C ALA A 116 24.55 6.14 21.15
N LEU A 117 23.80 6.09 20.04
CA LEU A 117 23.99 5.13 18.95
C LEU A 117 25.10 5.57 17.98
N GLN A 118 25.79 4.60 17.41
CA GLN A 118 26.57 4.81 16.20
C GLN A 118 25.63 4.91 14.97
N PRO A 119 25.98 5.69 13.93
CA PRO A 119 25.10 5.90 12.78
C PRO A 119 24.60 4.61 12.11
N TRP A 120 25.45 3.59 11.99
CA TRP A 120 25.05 2.30 11.40
C TRP A 120 24.03 1.54 12.25
N GLN A 121 24.05 1.70 13.58
CA GLN A 121 23.06 1.10 14.48
C GLN A 121 21.70 1.77 14.26
N ALA A 122 21.66 3.10 14.13
CA ALA A 122 20.44 3.83 13.82
C ALA A 122 19.85 3.39 12.46
N VAL A 123 20.68 3.26 11.42
CA VAL A 123 20.27 2.72 10.11
C VAL A 123 19.75 1.29 10.24
N GLY A 124 20.45 0.44 11.00
CA GLY A 124 20.04 -0.94 11.25
C GLY A 124 18.67 -1.04 11.92
N ILE A 125 18.39 -0.20 12.93
CA ILE A 125 17.08 -0.09 13.57
C ILE A 125 16.01 0.35 12.56
N GLY A 126 16.31 1.37 11.75
CA GLY A 126 15.41 1.84 10.70
C GLY A 126 15.05 0.73 9.69
N ALA A 127 16.06 0.04 9.15
CA ALA A 127 15.87 -1.07 8.22
C ALA A 127 15.11 -2.25 8.86
N ALA A 128 15.46 -2.61 10.09
CA ALA A 128 14.77 -3.65 10.86
C ALA A 128 13.30 -3.30 11.14
N THR A 129 12.98 -2.02 11.32
CA THR A 129 11.60 -1.57 11.51
C THR A 129 10.76 -1.81 10.25
N LEU A 130 11.28 -1.49 9.06
CA LEU A 130 10.58 -1.72 7.80
C LEU A 130 10.35 -3.21 7.55
N VAL A 131 11.40 -4.03 7.64
CA VAL A 131 11.34 -5.47 7.36
C VAL A 131 10.59 -6.22 8.46
N GLY A 132 10.97 -6.01 9.71
CA GLY A 132 10.36 -6.67 10.87
C GLY A 132 8.90 -6.28 11.04
N GLY A 133 8.56 -5.00 10.84
CA GLY A 133 7.18 -4.55 10.85
C GLY A 133 6.34 -5.28 9.81
N TRP A 134 6.83 -5.41 8.58
CA TRP A 134 6.11 -6.16 7.53
C TRP A 134 5.95 -7.64 7.88
N LEU A 135 6.99 -8.29 8.41
CA LEU A 135 6.91 -9.70 8.81
C LEU A 135 5.86 -9.94 9.91
N VAL A 136 5.79 -9.06 10.92
CA VAL A 136 4.78 -9.13 11.97
C VAL A 136 3.38 -8.91 11.39
N TYR A 137 3.21 -7.86 10.58
CA TYR A 137 1.95 -7.56 9.91
C TYR A 137 1.48 -8.74 9.03
N ASP A 138 2.36 -9.27 8.18
CA ASP A 138 2.06 -10.37 7.27
C ASP A 138 1.71 -11.66 8.04
N GLY A 139 2.44 -11.94 9.12
CA GLY A 139 2.16 -13.04 10.02
C GLY A 139 0.79 -12.93 10.69
N LEU A 140 0.43 -11.75 11.20
CA LEU A 140 -0.89 -11.50 11.79
C LEU A 140 -2.01 -11.68 10.77
N CYS A 141 -1.84 -11.15 9.55
CA CYS A 141 -2.81 -11.32 8.47
C CYS A 141 -2.92 -12.76 7.95
N LYS A 142 -1.93 -13.63 8.19
CA LYS A 142 -1.98 -15.07 7.87
C LYS A 142 -2.46 -15.94 9.04
N SER A 143 -2.54 -15.36 10.23
CA SER A 143 -2.96 -16.07 11.44
C SER A 143 -4.50 -16.21 11.53
N PRO A 144 -5.02 -17.06 12.45
CA PRO A 144 -6.46 -17.15 12.72
C PRO A 144 -7.12 -15.83 13.13
N VAL A 145 -6.34 -14.86 13.64
CA VAL A 145 -6.82 -13.52 14.02
C VAL A 145 -7.41 -12.76 12.82
N ALA A 146 -6.97 -13.08 11.59
CA ALA A 146 -7.51 -12.50 10.37
C ALA A 146 -9.03 -12.72 10.19
N LYS A 147 -9.61 -13.72 10.89
CA LYS A 147 -11.06 -13.97 10.90
C LYS A 147 -11.83 -13.01 11.82
N GLN A 148 -11.15 -12.22 12.63
CA GLN A 148 -11.71 -11.24 13.57
C GLN A 148 -11.16 -9.83 13.25
N PRO A 149 -11.73 -9.11 12.28
CA PRO A 149 -11.16 -7.86 11.78
C PRO A 149 -10.93 -6.80 12.86
N ALA A 150 -11.83 -6.67 13.84
CA ALA A 150 -11.68 -5.72 14.94
C ALA A 150 -10.48 -6.06 15.85
N LEU A 151 -10.27 -7.34 16.15
CA LEU A 151 -9.12 -7.80 16.94
C LEU A 151 -7.82 -7.60 16.16
N LEU A 152 -7.80 -7.95 14.86
CA LEU A 152 -6.65 -7.72 14.00
C LEU A 152 -6.27 -6.23 13.97
N ALA A 153 -7.25 -5.34 13.76
CA ALA A 153 -7.04 -3.91 13.74
C ALA A 153 -6.51 -3.39 15.09
N GLY A 154 -7.07 -3.85 16.21
CA GLY A 154 -6.62 -3.48 17.56
C GLY A 154 -5.17 -3.92 17.83
N LEU A 155 -4.81 -5.15 17.45
CA LEU A 155 -3.44 -5.65 17.60
C LEU A 155 -2.43 -4.91 16.72
N LEU A 156 -2.80 -4.62 15.46
CA LEU A 156 -1.96 -3.83 14.57
C LEU A 156 -1.78 -2.40 15.08
N ALA A 157 -2.84 -1.77 15.56
CA ALA A 157 -2.76 -0.43 16.17
C ALA A 157 -1.85 -0.43 17.40
N ALA A 158 -2.01 -1.40 18.31
CA ALA A 158 -1.15 -1.55 19.48
C ALA A 158 0.31 -1.82 19.07
N PHE A 159 0.55 -2.62 18.04
CA PHE A 159 1.88 -2.88 17.50
C PHE A 159 2.51 -1.61 16.92
N VAL A 160 1.78 -0.83 16.12
CA VAL A 160 2.27 0.45 15.58
C VAL A 160 2.63 1.43 16.70
N VAL A 161 1.77 1.56 17.72
CA VAL A 161 2.06 2.39 18.90
C VAL A 161 3.28 1.88 19.66
N GLY A 162 3.42 0.56 19.83
CA GLY A 162 4.59 -0.03 20.47
C GLY A 162 5.89 0.23 19.70
N VAL A 163 5.85 0.12 18.37
CA VAL A 163 6.98 0.48 17.50
C VAL A 163 7.30 1.97 17.59
N ASP A 164 6.28 2.84 17.55
CA ASP A 164 6.44 4.28 17.67
C ASP A 164 7.15 4.65 18.98
N VAL A 165 6.63 4.19 20.12
CA VAL A 165 7.23 4.39 21.45
C VAL A 165 8.67 3.86 21.48
N ALA A 166 8.91 2.65 20.97
CA ALA A 166 10.26 2.08 20.92
C ALA A 166 11.22 2.96 20.10
N LEU A 167 10.79 3.44 18.93
CA LEU A 167 11.62 4.30 18.08
C LEU A 167 11.91 5.65 18.72
N PHE A 168 10.95 6.27 19.43
CA PHE A 168 11.18 7.51 20.18
C PHE A 168 12.17 7.35 21.33
N HIS A 169 12.37 6.13 21.83
CA HIS A 169 13.40 5.81 22.83
C HIS A 169 14.75 5.39 22.23
N LEU A 170 14.85 5.23 20.91
CA LEU A 170 16.05 4.74 20.23
C LEU A 170 16.65 5.76 19.26
N LEU A 171 15.81 6.52 18.56
CA LEU A 171 16.18 7.43 17.48
C LEU A 171 15.76 8.87 17.82
N SER A 172 16.26 9.82 17.04
CA SER A 172 15.75 11.20 17.06
C SER A 172 14.24 11.22 16.77
N ALA A 173 13.52 12.17 17.37
CA ALA A 173 12.08 12.33 17.17
C ALA A 173 11.67 12.41 15.68
N ARG A 174 12.49 13.10 14.88
CA ARG A 174 12.28 13.24 13.43
C ARG A 174 12.42 11.91 12.71
N ALA A 175 13.42 11.11 13.07
CA ALA A 175 13.63 9.80 12.47
C ALA A 175 12.57 8.80 12.92
N ALA A 176 12.17 8.80 14.19
CA ALA A 176 11.12 7.92 14.71
C ALA A 176 9.83 8.06 13.90
N TYR A 177 9.29 9.28 13.80
CA TYR A 177 8.05 9.56 13.06
C TYR A 177 8.13 9.13 11.59
N LEU A 178 9.24 9.42 10.91
CA LEU A 178 9.45 9.04 9.52
C LEU A 178 9.52 7.52 9.32
N HIS A 179 10.16 6.78 10.24
CA HIS A 179 10.28 5.33 10.11
C HIS A 179 8.97 4.60 10.40
N VAL A 180 8.10 5.14 11.26
CA VAL A 180 6.73 4.62 11.41
C VAL A 180 5.95 4.77 10.11
N GLY A 181 5.97 5.97 9.50
CA GLY A 181 5.31 6.19 8.21
C GLY A 181 5.88 5.30 7.10
N ALA A 182 7.20 5.18 7.02
CA ALA A 182 7.88 4.33 6.05
C ALA A 182 7.57 2.84 6.26
N MET A 183 7.45 2.38 7.52
CA MET A 183 7.02 1.02 7.85
C MET A 183 5.61 0.75 7.33
N LEU A 184 4.64 1.63 7.60
CA LEU A 184 3.26 1.48 7.12
C LEU A 184 3.19 1.47 5.58
N GLY A 185 3.90 2.39 4.92
CA GLY A 185 4.02 2.41 3.46
C GLY A 185 4.64 1.13 2.89
N THR A 186 5.60 0.54 3.63
CA THR A 186 6.22 -0.75 3.27
C THR A 186 5.24 -1.91 3.37
N TRP A 187 4.37 -1.94 4.39
CA TRP A 187 3.33 -2.98 4.50
C TRP A 187 2.39 -2.93 3.30
N MET A 188 1.94 -1.73 2.93
CA MET A 188 0.99 -1.55 1.85
C MET A 188 1.59 -1.97 0.50
N VAL A 189 2.81 -1.53 0.16
CA VAL A 189 3.43 -1.95 -1.12
C VAL A 189 3.74 -3.45 -1.16
N ALA A 190 4.14 -4.03 -0.04
CA ALA A 190 4.41 -5.45 0.05
C ALA A 190 3.12 -6.27 -0.12
N ASN A 191 1.97 -5.77 0.34
CA ASN A 191 0.67 -6.38 0.04
C ASN A 191 0.36 -6.35 -1.46
N VAL A 192 0.63 -5.23 -2.14
CA VAL A 192 0.45 -5.12 -3.59
C VAL A 192 1.31 -6.16 -4.31
N TRP A 193 2.59 -6.22 -3.95
CA TRP A 193 3.59 -7.07 -4.61
C TRP A 193 3.40 -8.58 -4.33
N PHE A 194 3.21 -8.97 -3.07
CA PHE A 194 3.21 -10.39 -2.68
C PHE A 194 1.83 -11.03 -2.63
N VAL A 195 0.74 -10.25 -2.51
CA VAL A 195 -0.60 -10.80 -2.29
C VAL A 195 -1.59 -10.36 -3.37
N ILE A 196 -1.77 -9.05 -3.57
CA ILE A 196 -2.86 -8.51 -4.40
C ILE A 196 -2.61 -8.80 -5.88
N ILE A 197 -1.48 -8.37 -6.45
CA ILE A 197 -1.20 -8.57 -7.88
C ILE A 197 -1.07 -10.06 -8.23
N PRO A 198 -0.31 -10.89 -7.48
CA PRO A 198 -0.28 -12.33 -7.75
C PRO A 198 -1.65 -13.00 -7.61
N GLY A 199 -2.47 -12.56 -6.65
CA GLY A 199 -3.85 -13.05 -6.47
C GLY A 199 -4.74 -12.70 -7.65
N GLN A 200 -4.73 -11.44 -8.07
CA GLN A 200 -5.51 -10.97 -9.22
C GLN A 200 -5.07 -11.63 -10.53
N ARG A 201 -3.75 -11.80 -10.77
CA ARG A 201 -3.24 -12.54 -11.93
C ARG A 201 -3.71 -13.99 -11.94
N ALA A 202 -3.64 -14.68 -10.81
CA ALA A 202 -4.13 -16.05 -10.70
C ALA A 202 -5.64 -16.18 -10.93
N MET A 203 -6.42 -15.17 -10.54
CA MET A 203 -7.85 -15.11 -10.88
C MET A 203 -8.05 -14.97 -12.39
N VAL A 204 -7.33 -14.07 -13.04
CA VAL A 204 -7.38 -13.89 -14.50
C VAL A 204 -6.96 -15.17 -15.23
N ASP A 205 -5.86 -15.81 -14.83
CA ASP A 205 -5.36 -17.03 -15.45
C ASP A 205 -6.36 -18.20 -15.32
N ALA A 206 -7.03 -18.31 -14.17
CA ALA A 206 -8.10 -19.29 -13.99
C ALA A 206 -9.28 -19.04 -14.93
N MET A 207 -9.67 -17.77 -15.10
CA MET A 207 -10.76 -17.38 -16.02
C MET A 207 -10.42 -17.68 -17.48
N VAL A 208 -9.20 -17.33 -17.91
CA VAL A 208 -8.71 -17.65 -19.27
C VAL A 208 -8.73 -19.16 -19.50
N ALA A 209 -8.36 -19.94 -18.50
CA ALA A 209 -8.39 -21.40 -18.55
C ALA A 209 -9.77 -22.03 -18.31
N ARG A 210 -10.84 -21.23 -18.18
CA ARG A 210 -12.21 -21.68 -17.86
C ARG A 210 -12.29 -22.56 -16.60
N ARG A 211 -11.49 -22.25 -15.59
CA ARG A 211 -11.52 -22.88 -14.26
C ARG A 211 -12.13 -21.92 -13.24
N GLU A 212 -12.58 -22.49 -12.12
CA GLU A 212 -13.04 -21.68 -10.99
C GLU A 212 -11.90 -20.78 -10.45
N PRO A 213 -12.12 -19.46 -10.33
CA PRO A 213 -11.12 -18.56 -9.78
C PRO A 213 -10.84 -18.84 -8.30
N PRO A 214 -9.58 -18.71 -7.84
CA PRO A 214 -9.22 -18.90 -6.44
C PRO A 214 -9.73 -17.74 -5.57
N VAL A 215 -11.00 -17.82 -5.12
CA VAL A 215 -11.70 -16.76 -4.35
C VAL A 215 -10.95 -16.37 -3.07
N GLU A 216 -10.28 -17.32 -2.42
CA GLU A 216 -9.50 -17.08 -1.20
C GLU A 216 -8.34 -16.09 -1.43
N ARG A 217 -7.74 -16.07 -2.63
CA ARG A 217 -6.70 -15.07 -2.97
C ARG A 217 -7.30 -13.67 -3.11
N GLY A 218 -8.51 -13.56 -3.66
CA GLY A 218 -9.24 -12.30 -3.74
C GLY A 218 -9.60 -11.76 -2.34
N LYS A 219 -10.09 -12.64 -1.45
CA LYS A 219 -10.39 -12.28 -0.05
C LYS A 219 -9.15 -11.80 0.71
N ALA A 220 -8.02 -12.50 0.54
CA ALA A 220 -6.75 -12.09 1.14
C ALA A 220 -6.28 -10.72 0.64
N GLY A 221 -6.44 -10.43 -0.65
CA GLY A 221 -6.19 -9.09 -1.21
C GLY A 221 -7.11 -8.03 -0.61
N SER A 222 -8.42 -8.33 -0.49
CA SER A 222 -9.40 -7.41 0.08
C SER A 222 -9.13 -7.07 1.55
N LEU A 223 -8.73 -8.05 2.37
CA LEU A 223 -8.39 -7.82 3.79
C LEU A 223 -7.21 -6.84 3.94
N ARG A 224 -6.31 -6.80 2.95
CA ARG A 224 -5.04 -6.06 2.97
C ARG A 224 -5.05 -4.80 2.11
N SER A 225 -6.21 -4.46 1.56
CA SER A 225 -6.44 -3.33 0.67
C SER A 225 -7.38 -2.28 1.30
N LEU A 226 -7.78 -2.49 2.56
CA LEU A 226 -8.58 -1.59 3.38
C LEU A 226 -7.68 -0.82 4.35
#